data_AF-A0A923TV24-F1
#
_entry.id   AF-A0A923TV24-F1
#
_cell.length_a   1.000
_cell.length_b   1.000
_cell.length_c   1.000
_cell.angle_alpha   90.00
_cell.angle_beta   90.00
_cell.angle_gamma   90.00
#
_symmetry.space_group_name_H-M   'P 1'
#
loop_
_entity.id
_entity.type
_entity.pdbx_description
1 polymer ?
#
loop_
_entity_poly.entity_id
_entity_poly.type
_entity_poly.pdbx_seq_one_letter_code
_entity_poly.pdbx_strand_id
1 'polypeptide(L)'
;MSDTASEMKLDRVKYLDIVAAEGLPAALTALHRDSERMEFETFEGRDGYKADLYAYLEEVRAFSRELWRVSLGQIPSATGPIKHVE
;
A
#
# COMPACT_ATOMS: atom_id res chain seq x y z
N MET A 1 8.83 -4.60 -25.58
CA MET A 1 9.28 -4.11 -24.26
C MET A 1 8.07 -4.26 -23.35
N SER A 2 8.13 -5.20 -22.40
CA SER A 2 6.99 -5.47 -21.52
C SER A 2 6.68 -4.26 -20.66
N ASP A 3 5.40 -3.96 -20.54
CA ASP A 3 4.83 -2.82 -19.85
C ASP A 3 4.83 -3.07 -18.32
N THR A 4 6.03 -3.15 -17.72
CA THR A 4 6.21 -3.41 -16.27
C THR A 4 5.49 -2.38 -15.40
N ALA A 5 5.25 -1.17 -15.93
CA ALA A 5 4.50 -0.12 -15.25
C ALA A 5 3.03 -0.50 -14.98
N SER A 6 2.41 -1.34 -15.82
CA SER A 6 1.03 -1.77 -15.60
C SER A 6 0.90 -2.84 -14.52
N GLU A 7 1.94 -3.65 -14.29
CA GLU A 7 1.97 -4.66 -13.21
C GLU A 7 2.20 -4.06 -11.82
N MET A 8 2.69 -2.82 -11.76
CA MET A 8 3.06 -2.13 -10.51
C MET A 8 1.99 -1.15 -10.00
N LYS A 9 0.75 -1.25 -10.48
CA LYS A 9 -0.37 -0.49 -9.93
C LYS A 9 -0.95 -1.20 -8.71
N LEU A 10 -1.47 -0.42 -7.76
CA LEU A 10 -2.15 -0.98 -6.58
C LEU A 10 -3.42 -1.74 -6.99
N ASP A 11 -3.38 -3.06 -6.81
CA ASP A 11 -4.57 -3.92 -6.87
C ASP A 11 -5.14 -4.13 -5.46
N ARG A 12 -6.08 -3.26 -5.06
CA ARG A 12 -6.75 -3.39 -3.76
C ARG A 12 -7.52 -4.70 -3.62
N VAL A 13 -8.10 -5.22 -4.70
CA VAL A 13 -8.93 -6.42 -4.67
C VAL A 13 -8.08 -7.63 -4.29
N LYS A 14 -6.90 -7.76 -4.90
CA LYS A 14 -5.90 -8.80 -4.54
C LYS A 14 -5.69 -8.89 -3.02
N TYR A 15 -5.43 -7.77 -2.35
CA TYR A 15 -5.13 -7.81 -0.91
C TYR A 15 -6.37 -8.06 -0.05
N LEU A 16 -7.53 -7.55 -0.45
CA LEU A 16 -8.78 -7.85 0.25
C LEU A 16 -9.17 -9.33 0.13
N ASP A 17 -8.89 -9.96 -1.02
CA ASP A 17 -9.08 -11.39 -1.21
C ASP A 17 -8.13 -12.20 -0.30
N ILE A 18 -6.87 -11.78 -0.14
CA ILE A 18 -5.93 -12.38 0.83
C ILE A 18 -6.45 -12.20 2.26
N VAL A 19 -6.99 -11.02 2.61
CA VAL A 19 -7.60 -10.81 3.94
C VAL A 19 -8.75 -11.80 4.16
N ALA A 20 -9.61 -12.01 3.17
CA ALA A 20 -10.75 -12.92 3.27
C ALA A 20 -10.34 -14.40 3.36
N ALA A 21 -9.30 -14.80 2.64
CA ALA A 21 -8.85 -16.19 2.57
C ALA A 21 -7.88 -16.59 3.70
N GLU A 22 -6.94 -15.71 4.05
CA GLU A 22 -5.77 -16.01 4.90
C GLU A 22 -5.65 -15.08 6.12
N GLY A 23 -6.44 -14.00 6.15
CA GLY A 23 -6.43 -13.03 7.24
C GLY A 23 -5.48 -11.85 7.01
N LEU A 24 -5.62 -10.86 7.89
CA LEU A 24 -4.93 -9.58 7.78
C LEU A 24 -3.39 -9.66 7.82
N PRO A 25 -2.75 -10.51 8.66
CA PRO A 25 -1.29 -10.63 8.66
C PRO A 25 -0.70 -11.11 7.32
N ALA A 26 -1.40 -12.01 6.62
CA ALA A 26 -0.98 -12.50 5.31
C ALA A 26 -1.05 -11.38 4.26
N ALA A 27 -2.14 -10.61 4.25
CA ALA A 27 -2.30 -9.48 3.35
C ALA A 27 -1.25 -8.38 3.58
N LEU A 28 -0.95 -8.04 4.84
CA LEU A 28 0.10 -7.07 5.19
C LEU A 28 1.49 -7.55 4.76
N THR A 29 1.78 -8.84 4.89
CA THR A 29 3.06 -9.42 4.45
C THR A 29 3.19 -9.37 2.93
N ALA A 30 2.13 -9.72 2.20
CA ALA A 30 2.11 -9.63 0.74
C ALA A 30 2.29 -8.18 0.26
N LEU A 31 1.59 -7.24 0.89
CA LEU A 31 1.68 -5.82 0.57
C LEU A 31 3.08 -5.24 0.83
N HIS A 32 3.74 -5.64 1.93
CA HIS A 32 5.12 -5.21 2.20
C HIS A 32 6.08 -5.69 1.12
N ARG A 33 6.01 -6.96 0.71
CA ARG A 33 6.88 -7.50 -0.36
C ARG A 33 6.68 -6.77 -1.69
N ASP A 34 5.43 -6.48 -2.03
CA ASP A 34 5.12 -5.70 -3.24
C ASP A 34 5.63 -4.26 -3.13
N SER A 35 5.50 -3.63 -1.95
CA SER A 35 6.02 -2.29 -1.68
C SER A 35 7.55 -2.23 -1.79
N GLU A 36 8.28 -3.19 -1.20
CA GLU A 36 9.74 -3.27 -1.27
C GLU A 36 10.24 -3.40 -2.71
N ARG A 37 9.59 -4.26 -3.50
CA ARG A 37 9.89 -4.41 -4.93
C ARG A 37 9.64 -3.11 -5.69
N MET A 38 8.54 -2.42 -5.39
CA MET A 38 8.20 -1.15 -6.04
C MET A 38 9.16 -0.03 -5.63
N GLU A 39 9.60 0.02 -4.37
CA GLU A 39 10.63 0.94 -3.90
C GLU A 39 11.94 0.75 -4.64
N PHE A 40 12.39 -0.50 -4.77
CA PHE A 40 13.58 -0.83 -5.54
C PHE A 40 13.46 -0.32 -6.99
N GLU A 41 12.39 -0.67 -7.71
CA GLU A 41 12.20 -0.20 -9.09
C GLU A 41 12.03 1.33 -9.20
N THR A 42 11.51 1.98 -8.16
CA THR A 42 11.29 3.43 -8.12
C THR A 42 12.60 4.19 -7.95
N PHE A 43 13.55 3.69 -7.16
CA PHE A 43 14.74 4.44 -6.75
C PHE A 43 16.07 3.85 -7.24
N GLU A 44 16.17 2.52 -7.25
CA GLU A 44 17.41 1.76 -7.44
C GLU A 44 17.41 0.90 -8.71
N GLY A 45 16.27 0.85 -9.41
CA GLY A 45 16.10 0.12 -10.66
C GLY A 45 17.04 0.62 -11.76
N ARG A 46 17.14 -0.16 -12.84
CA ARG A 46 18.08 0.08 -13.95
C ARG A 46 18.05 1.51 -14.51
N ASP A 47 16.87 2.12 -14.55
CA ASP A 47 16.65 3.43 -15.15
C ASP A 47 16.72 4.59 -14.13
N GLY A 48 17.10 4.29 -12.88
CA GLY A 48 17.12 5.25 -11.78
C GLY A 48 15.72 5.66 -11.32
N TYR A 49 15.57 6.90 -10.86
CA TYR A 49 14.33 7.40 -10.29
C TYR A 49 13.17 7.46 -11.30
N LYS A 50 12.03 6.83 -10.96
CA LYS A 50 10.81 6.81 -11.77
C LYS A 50 9.66 7.52 -11.06
N ALA A 51 9.39 8.77 -11.45
CA ALA A 51 8.34 9.60 -10.83
C ALA A 51 6.93 8.98 -10.89
N ASP A 52 6.59 8.32 -12.00
CA ASP A 52 5.28 7.66 -12.14
C ASP A 52 5.13 6.47 -11.18
N LEU A 53 6.20 5.70 -10.96
CA LEU A 53 6.20 4.62 -9.97
C LEU A 53 6.14 5.16 -8.54
N TYR A 54 6.77 6.31 -8.29
CA TYR A 54 6.67 6.96 -6.99
C TYR A 54 5.22 7.32 -6.63
N ALA A 55 4.42 7.78 -7.61
CA ALA A 55 3.00 8.05 -7.39
C ALA A 55 2.23 6.78 -6.98
N TYR A 56 2.46 5.65 -7.66
CA TYR A 56 1.85 4.37 -7.29
C TYR A 56 2.34 3.83 -5.95
N LEU A 57 3.62 4.03 -5.63
CA LEU A 57 4.20 3.66 -4.35
C LEU A 57 3.53 4.39 -3.17
N GLU A 58 3.21 5.67 -3.34
CA GLU A 58 2.48 6.42 -2.32
C GLU A 58 1.07 5.87 -2.08
N GLU A 59 0.38 5.39 -3.12
CA GLU A 59 -0.92 4.70 -2.99
C GLU A 59 -0.79 3.39 -2.21
N VAL A 60 0.23 2.57 -2.52
CA VAL A 60 0.53 1.31 -1.80
C VAL A 60 0.82 1.58 -0.32
N ARG A 61 1.62 2.61 -0.02
CA ARG A 61 1.94 3.01 1.36
C ARG A 61 0.72 3.53 2.10
N ALA A 62 -0.16 4.28 1.43
CA ALA A 62 -1.43 4.73 2.00
C ALA A 62 -2.33 3.56 2.36
N PHE A 63 -2.49 2.61 1.45
CA PHE A 63 -3.28 1.41 1.67
C PHE A 63 -2.70 0.50 2.77
N SER A 64 -1.37 0.39 2.85
CA SER A 64 -0.72 -0.33 3.96
C SER A 64 -1.08 0.25 5.32
N ARG A 65 -1.07 1.58 5.45
CA ARG A 65 -1.52 2.26 6.68
C ARG A 65 -3.01 2.03 6.97
N GLU A 66 -3.86 1.97 5.95
CA GLU A 66 -5.28 1.64 6.11
C GLU A 66 -5.47 0.23 6.68
N LEU A 67 -4.79 -0.78 6.11
CA LEU A 67 -4.83 -2.16 6.63
C LEU A 67 -4.27 -2.26 8.06
N TRP A 68 -3.18 -1.56 8.35
CA TRP A 68 -2.63 -1.50 9.71
C TRP A 68 -3.60 -0.89 10.72
N ARG A 69 -4.33 0.16 10.34
CA ARG A 69 -5.35 0.77 11.19
C ARG A 69 -6.49 -0.21 11.51
N VAL A 70 -6.91 -1.00 10.52
CA VAL A 70 -7.89 -2.09 10.75
C VAL A 70 -7.34 -3.11 11.75
N SER A 71 -6.06 -3.50 11.62
CA SER A 71 -5.39 -4.45 12.54
C SER A 71 -5.41 -3.97 14.00
N LEU A 72 -5.23 -2.66 14.20
CA LEU A 72 -5.21 -2.02 15.52
C LEU A 72 -6.61 -1.72 16.08
N GLY A 73 -7.68 -2.11 15.38
CA GLY A 73 -9.06 -1.73 15.76
C GLY A 73 -9.34 -0.24 15.63
N GLN A 74 -8.43 0.51 14.99
CA GLN A 74 -8.56 1.94 14.71
C GLN A 74 -9.35 2.11 13.42
N ILE A 75 -10.63 1.77 13.44
CA ILE A 75 -11.54 2.13 12.34
C ILE A 75 -11.57 3.66 12.31
N PRO A 76 -11.23 4.33 11.19
CA PRO A 76 -11.39 5.77 11.11
C PRO A 76 -12.86 6.09 11.35
N SER A 77 -13.12 6.64 12.54
CA SER A 77 -14.37 7.32 12.85
C SER A 77 -14.64 8.30 11.71
N ALA A 78 -15.79 8.18 11.06
CA ALA A 78 -16.23 9.08 9.99
C ALA A 78 -16.58 10.50 10.52
N THR A 79 -15.88 10.97 11.54
CA THR A 79 -16.13 12.25 12.20
C THR A 79 -14.81 12.99 12.38
N GLY A 80 -14.80 14.24 11.90
CA GLY A 80 -13.64 15.11 11.71
C GLY A 80 -12.82 15.46 12.97
N PRO A 81 -11.97 16.49 12.89
CA PRO A 81 -10.84 16.66 13.81
C PRO A 81 -11.32 16.81 15.25
N ILE A 82 -10.75 15.99 16.14
CA ILE A 82 -10.87 16.18 17.58
C ILE A 82 -10.24 17.54 17.90
N LYS A 83 -11.09 18.53 18.22
CA LYS A 83 -10.64 19.77 18.84
C LYS A 83 -10.08 19.40 20.21
N HIS A 84 -8.76 19.47 20.36
CA HIS A 84 -8.16 19.53 21.69
C HIS A 84 -8.62 20.84 22.34
N VAL A 85 -9.34 20.69 23.45
CA VAL A 85 -9.62 21.77 24.40
C VAL A 85 -8.47 21.79 25.39
N GLU A 86 -7.72 22.89 25.41
CA GLU A 86 -7.21 23.52 26.64
C GLU A 86 -7.42 25.03 26.52
#